data_AF-A0AA85BFB9-F1
#
_entry.id   AF-A0AA85BFB9-F1
#
_cell.length_a   1.000
_cell.length_b   1.000
_cell.length_c   1.000
_cell.angle_alpha   90.00
_cell.angle_beta   90.00
_cell.angle_gamma   90.00
#
_symmetry.space_group_name_H-M   'P 1'
#
loop_
_entity.id
_entity.type
_entity.pdbx_description
1 polymer ?
#
loop_
_entity_poly.entity_id
_entity_poly.type
_entity_poly.pdbx_seq_one_letter_code
_entity_poly.pdbx_strand_id
1 'polypeptide(L)'
;MTGTVGLIPGKPSPAKQSIGLPKNFESCLVDTIRLGTNCSYADCRSVYYAIVDLLSTIPELKQNFQGYNSTSYIVETELDYSRSPDWYLLKIKLGYFESRQSNDQECNWGLHEDSHEIVERLNELNTLLEKADPKLVVCYLHSVKFLPVLSLVGLYQRETRNEIRSKLLRSVGILCSLDAACIRICLGSVLPTELIRELRGSSPCEIPHLALQLRFLSILISQSQTLPVDLYTSLDQELFTHLVNLCDTSKQESNLIDLGNHSPSNQILITDGLDPFEQNGGQYYMFSYAVALFLLACNWHFCSVYALNSSETSSPNSTDTKTPLLKALLAKPVSSRLFLEIIIQTFNRHLDPIFMVTFLPNDKNCDSANNLAQWASFARFDATWTTSSEKNLEDFIKKFEANSYLRKNTHNDLEYIQSLWTHNVGQKAELDSKPVLPVNASLNTPNDSVVKFLCDLFSYSDTGALIYQNDLDVIIGVINRRIRDEPNSEHLPHLLLLLNLICINANIANKSSLKINDTMEILAPLSQASLSPRCKTLAIAAHQQIKSVICSPDKKY
;
A
#
# COMPACT_ATOMS: atom_id res chain seq x y z
N MET A 1 60.53 0.87 -75.97
CA MET A 1 60.62 0.10 -74.70
C MET A 1 60.12 1.04 -73.61
N THR A 2 59.05 0.82 -72.86
CA THR A 2 58.18 -0.33 -72.59
C THR A 2 56.85 0.27 -72.14
N GLY A 3 55.75 -0.15 -72.77
CA GLY A 3 54.41 0.39 -72.56
C GLY A 3 53.67 -0.27 -71.39
N THR A 4 52.92 0.58 -70.71
CA THR A 4 52.02 0.35 -69.58
C THR A 4 50.93 -0.67 -69.89
N VAL A 5 50.80 -1.72 -69.06
CA VAL A 5 49.63 -2.62 -69.05
C VAL A 5 48.77 -2.26 -67.84
N GLY A 6 47.55 -1.80 -68.12
CA GLY A 6 46.55 -1.44 -67.12
C GLY A 6 46.04 -2.66 -66.35
N LEU A 7 46.08 -2.56 -65.02
CA LEU A 7 45.38 -3.45 -64.10
C LEU A 7 43.88 -3.14 -64.11
N ILE A 8 43.10 -4.18 -64.28
CA ILE A 8 41.63 -4.21 -64.24
C ILE A 8 41.14 -3.70 -62.87
N PRO A 9 40.09 -2.86 -62.80
CA PRO A 9 39.53 -2.45 -61.51
C PRO A 9 38.85 -3.64 -60.83
N GLY A 10 39.37 -4.02 -59.66
CA GLY A 10 38.73 -4.99 -58.77
C GLY A 10 37.33 -4.50 -58.38
N LYS A 11 36.35 -5.40 -58.46
CA LYS A 11 34.98 -5.17 -57.95
C LYS A 11 35.04 -4.60 -56.52
N PRO A 12 34.26 -3.56 -56.19
CA PRO A 12 34.08 -3.18 -54.80
C PRO A 12 33.39 -4.34 -54.08
N SER A 13 33.99 -4.82 -52.98
CA SER A 13 33.32 -5.69 -52.01
C SER A 13 31.99 -5.04 -51.61
N PRO A 14 30.87 -5.80 -51.50
CA PRO A 14 29.62 -5.22 -51.05
C PRO A 14 29.84 -4.70 -49.63
N ALA A 15 29.70 -3.38 -49.45
CA ALA A 15 29.62 -2.79 -48.13
C ALA A 15 28.50 -3.52 -47.38
N LYS A 16 28.83 -4.13 -46.23
CA LYS A 16 27.83 -4.69 -45.31
C LYS A 16 26.88 -3.56 -44.95
N GLN A 17 25.73 -3.49 -45.60
CA GLN A 17 24.65 -2.60 -45.19
C GLN A 17 24.22 -3.06 -43.80
N SER A 18 24.47 -2.24 -42.78
CA SER A 18 23.87 -2.43 -41.46
C SER A 18 22.36 -2.30 -41.62
N ILE A 19 21.63 -3.42 -41.54
CA ILE A 19 20.17 -3.41 -41.57
C ILE A 19 19.73 -2.87 -40.21
N GLY A 20 19.32 -1.60 -40.17
CA GLY A 20 18.74 -1.01 -38.97
C GLY A 20 17.41 -1.69 -38.63
N LEU A 21 17.22 -2.07 -37.37
CA LEU A 21 15.95 -2.61 -36.89
C LEU A 21 14.83 -1.55 -37.01
N PRO A 22 13.57 -1.96 -37.29
CA PRO A 22 12.43 -1.05 -37.26
C PRO A 22 12.30 -0.32 -35.92
N LYS A 23 11.84 0.93 -35.94
CA LYS A 23 11.71 1.76 -34.73
C LYS A 23 10.77 1.17 -33.67
N ASN A 24 9.79 0.36 -34.07
CA ASN A 24 8.81 -0.30 -33.21
C ASN A 24 9.17 -1.76 -32.89
N PHE A 25 10.43 -2.18 -33.11
CA PHE A 25 10.84 -3.57 -32.91
C PHE A 25 10.66 -4.03 -31.46
N GLU A 26 11.02 -3.19 -30.48
CA GLU A 26 10.83 -3.49 -29.04
C GLU A 26 9.36 -3.75 -28.72
N SER A 27 8.48 -2.80 -29.02
CA SER A 27 7.06 -2.93 -28.69
C SER A 27 6.41 -4.11 -29.40
N CYS A 28 6.71 -4.34 -30.68
CA CYS A 28 6.20 -5.51 -31.40
C CYS A 28 6.65 -6.85 -30.79
N LEU A 29 7.92 -6.96 -30.37
CA LEU A 29 8.42 -8.20 -29.78
C LEU A 29 7.84 -8.42 -28.38
N VAL A 30 7.75 -7.37 -27.56
CA VAL A 30 7.11 -7.41 -26.24
C VAL A 30 5.64 -7.83 -26.36
N ASP A 31 4.88 -7.22 -27.27
CA ASP A 31 3.48 -7.56 -27.54
C ASP A 31 3.32 -9.01 -28.04
N THR A 32 4.26 -9.48 -28.88
CA THR A 32 4.26 -10.86 -29.38
C THR A 32 4.49 -11.87 -28.26
N ILE A 33 5.48 -11.62 -27.39
CA ILE A 33 5.76 -12.47 -26.22
C ILE A 33 4.53 -12.47 -25.31
N ARG A 34 3.94 -11.30 -25.08
CA ARG A 34 2.77 -11.13 -24.22
C ARG A 34 1.56 -11.93 -24.72
N LEU A 35 1.23 -11.84 -26.01
CA LEU A 35 0.16 -12.64 -26.62
C LEU A 35 0.42 -14.15 -26.54
N GLY A 36 1.68 -14.57 -26.70
CA GLY A 36 2.05 -15.98 -26.67
C GLY A 36 2.10 -16.59 -25.26
N THR A 37 2.30 -15.78 -24.22
CA THR A 37 2.61 -16.28 -22.86
C THR A 37 1.63 -15.84 -21.78
N ASN A 38 0.87 -14.77 -22.00
CA ASN A 38 0.03 -14.14 -20.97
C ASN A 38 0.81 -13.73 -19.69
N CYS A 39 2.11 -13.47 -19.81
CA CYS A 39 2.95 -12.91 -18.74
C CYS A 39 2.69 -11.41 -18.54
N SER A 40 3.17 -10.84 -17.43
CA SER A 40 3.07 -9.40 -17.19
C SER A 40 3.91 -8.61 -18.20
N TYR A 41 3.57 -7.34 -18.43
CA TYR A 41 4.31 -6.49 -19.37
C TYR A 41 5.75 -6.30 -18.89
N ALA A 42 5.92 -6.12 -17.58
CA ALA A 42 7.23 -6.09 -16.93
C ALA A 42 8.04 -7.37 -17.22
N ASP A 43 7.46 -8.55 -17.03
CA ASP A 43 8.13 -9.83 -17.32
C ASP A 43 8.48 -9.95 -18.81
N CYS A 44 7.56 -9.60 -19.71
CA CYS A 44 7.81 -9.62 -21.16
C CYS A 44 8.95 -8.67 -21.55
N ARG A 45 9.03 -7.50 -20.90
CA ARG A 45 10.13 -6.54 -21.10
C ARG A 45 11.46 -7.06 -20.56
N SER A 46 11.46 -7.73 -19.41
CA SER A 46 12.66 -8.42 -18.90
C SER A 46 13.13 -9.51 -19.85
N VAL A 47 12.20 -10.29 -20.43
CA VAL A 47 12.52 -11.30 -21.45
C VAL A 47 13.08 -10.65 -22.71
N TYR A 48 12.51 -9.53 -23.17
CA TYR A 48 13.06 -8.77 -24.29
C TYR A 48 14.52 -8.39 -24.05
N TYR A 49 14.84 -7.78 -22.90
CA TYR A 49 16.22 -7.39 -22.59
C TYR A 49 17.15 -8.60 -22.51
N ALA A 50 16.72 -9.71 -21.91
CA ALA A 50 17.51 -10.94 -21.87
C ALA A 50 17.81 -11.51 -23.26
N ILE A 51 16.83 -11.46 -24.18
CA ILE A 51 17.02 -11.87 -25.59
C ILE A 51 18.00 -10.94 -26.29
N VAL A 52 17.85 -9.61 -26.15
CA VAL A 52 18.75 -8.62 -26.77
C VAL A 52 20.18 -8.77 -26.25
N ASP A 53 20.36 -9.01 -24.95
CA ASP A 53 21.66 -9.25 -24.34
C ASP A 53 22.32 -10.53 -24.86
N LEU A 54 21.55 -11.62 -25.01
CA LEU A 54 22.04 -12.88 -25.58
C LEU A 54 22.42 -12.70 -27.06
N LEU A 55 21.59 -12.03 -27.86
CA LEU A 55 21.89 -11.75 -29.27
C LEU A 55 23.12 -10.85 -29.42
N SER A 56 23.35 -9.95 -28.46
CA SER A 56 24.52 -9.06 -28.43
C SER A 56 25.84 -9.79 -28.13
N THR A 57 25.81 -11.05 -27.67
CA THR A 57 27.02 -11.88 -27.57
C THR A 57 27.51 -12.38 -28.93
N ILE A 58 26.66 -12.34 -29.96
CA ILE A 58 27.03 -12.71 -31.34
C ILE A 58 27.68 -11.50 -32.02
N PRO A 59 28.98 -11.54 -32.37
CA PRO A 59 29.72 -10.38 -32.86
C PRO A 59 29.09 -9.70 -34.08
N GLU A 60 28.49 -10.47 -35.00
CA GLU A 60 27.84 -9.95 -36.21
C GLU A 60 26.55 -9.18 -35.92
N LEU A 61 25.83 -9.52 -34.85
CA LEU A 61 24.55 -8.92 -34.48
C LEU A 61 24.70 -7.78 -33.47
N LYS A 62 25.81 -7.74 -32.75
CA LYS A 62 26.09 -6.74 -31.71
C LYS A 62 25.86 -5.30 -32.18
N GLN A 63 26.29 -4.94 -33.40
CA GLN A 63 26.10 -3.59 -33.94
C GLN A 63 24.62 -3.22 -34.19
N ASN A 64 23.76 -4.20 -34.47
CA ASN A 64 22.34 -3.96 -34.75
C ASN A 64 21.54 -3.67 -33.46
N PHE A 65 22.00 -4.20 -32.33
CA PHE A 65 21.35 -4.05 -31.02
C PHE A 65 22.04 -3.00 -30.12
N GLN A 66 23.20 -2.47 -30.54
CA GLN A 66 23.86 -1.34 -29.90
C GLN A 66 22.96 -0.08 -29.95
N GLY A 67 22.28 0.21 -28.83
CA GLY A 67 21.32 1.31 -28.68
C GLY A 67 19.99 0.89 -28.07
N TYR A 68 19.64 -0.40 -28.13
CA TYR A 68 18.44 -0.99 -27.52
C TYR A 68 18.69 -1.51 -26.09
N ASN A 69 19.96 -1.58 -25.67
CA ASN A 69 20.37 -1.83 -24.28
C ASN A 69 20.25 -0.60 -23.39
N SER A 70 20.04 0.58 -23.97
CA SER A 70 19.76 1.80 -23.24
C SER A 70 18.25 1.93 -23.12
N THR A 71 17.74 2.12 -21.91
CA THR A 71 16.37 2.58 -21.63
C THR A 71 16.18 3.97 -22.24
N SER A 72 16.14 4.06 -23.56
CA SER A 72 15.74 5.27 -24.25
C SER A 72 14.25 5.43 -23.94
N TYR A 73 13.96 6.35 -23.03
CA TYR A 73 12.61 6.73 -22.63
C TYR A 73 11.97 7.48 -23.80
N ILE A 74 11.66 6.78 -24.89
CA ILE A 74 10.82 7.34 -25.94
C ILE A 74 9.43 7.43 -25.33
N VAL A 75 8.91 8.65 -25.24
CA VAL A 75 7.53 8.88 -24.82
C VAL A 75 6.64 8.27 -25.90
N GLU A 76 6.07 7.11 -25.61
CA GLU A 76 5.10 6.46 -26.49
C GLU A 76 3.85 7.36 -26.62
N THR A 77 3.39 7.54 -27.86
CA THR A 77 2.19 8.31 -28.14
C THR A 77 0.94 7.43 -28.02
N GLU A 78 -0.24 8.03 -27.87
CA GLU A 78 -1.52 7.30 -27.94
C GLU A 78 -1.63 6.44 -29.21
N LEU A 79 -1.12 6.95 -30.33
CA LEU A 79 -1.12 6.23 -31.61
C LEU A 79 -0.25 4.95 -31.54
N ASP A 80 0.84 4.98 -30.78
CA ASP A 80 1.70 3.81 -30.57
C ASP A 80 0.99 2.77 -29.69
N TYR A 81 0.40 3.21 -28.57
CA TYR A 81 -0.35 2.32 -27.67
C TYR A 81 -1.59 1.71 -28.33
N SER A 82 -2.30 2.46 -29.18
CA SER A 82 -3.51 1.99 -29.86
C SER A 82 -3.31 0.77 -30.77
N ARG A 83 -2.05 0.44 -31.09
CA ARG A 83 -1.67 -0.71 -31.90
C ARG A 83 -1.34 -1.96 -31.06
N SER A 84 -1.14 -1.81 -29.76
CA SER A 84 -0.85 -2.93 -28.86
C SER A 84 -2.08 -3.83 -28.71
N PRO A 85 -1.93 -5.16 -28.63
CA PRO A 85 -3.02 -6.08 -28.38
C PRO A 85 -3.78 -5.79 -27.08
N ASP A 86 -3.09 -5.32 -26.05
CA ASP A 86 -3.69 -4.97 -24.76
C ASP A 86 -4.71 -3.83 -24.90
N TRP A 87 -4.46 -2.87 -25.80
CA TRP A 87 -5.42 -1.80 -26.08
C TRP A 87 -6.75 -2.36 -26.59
N TYR A 88 -6.71 -3.33 -27.49
CA TYR A 88 -7.92 -4.00 -28.00
C TYR A 88 -8.59 -4.85 -26.94
N LEU A 89 -7.80 -5.55 -26.11
CA LEU A 89 -8.34 -6.33 -25.00
C LEU A 89 -9.02 -5.44 -23.95
N LEU A 90 -8.46 -4.28 -23.63
CA LEU A 90 -9.08 -3.28 -22.77
C LEU A 90 -10.41 -2.82 -23.37
N LYS A 91 -10.41 -2.45 -24.66
CA LYS A 91 -11.62 -2.04 -25.37
C LYS A 91 -12.73 -3.09 -25.33
N ILE A 92 -12.39 -4.36 -25.54
CA ILE A 92 -13.36 -5.47 -25.51
C ILE A 92 -13.88 -5.70 -24.09
N LYS A 93 -12.97 -5.87 -23.12
CA LYS A 93 -13.34 -6.26 -21.75
C LYS A 93 -14.04 -5.14 -21.00
N LEU A 94 -13.55 -3.91 -21.09
CA LEU A 94 -14.22 -2.75 -20.47
C LEU A 94 -15.50 -2.39 -21.23
N GLY A 95 -15.48 -2.43 -22.56
CA GLY A 95 -16.65 -2.16 -23.40
C GLY A 95 -17.82 -3.11 -23.12
N TYR A 96 -17.56 -4.37 -22.76
CA TYR A 96 -18.59 -5.29 -22.30
C TYR A 96 -19.34 -4.73 -21.08
N PHE A 97 -18.63 -4.29 -20.04
CA PHE A 97 -19.24 -3.73 -18.83
C PHE A 97 -19.88 -2.36 -19.06
N GLU A 98 -19.32 -1.53 -19.93
CA GLU A 98 -19.93 -0.27 -20.34
C GLU A 98 -21.28 -0.49 -21.03
N SER A 99 -21.33 -1.39 -22.03
CA SER A 99 -22.56 -1.70 -22.76
C SER A 99 -23.65 -2.22 -21.82
N ARG A 100 -23.27 -3.04 -20.84
CA ARG A 100 -24.17 -3.58 -19.83
C ARG A 100 -24.74 -2.50 -18.92
N GLN A 101 -23.91 -1.56 -18.46
CA GLN A 101 -24.37 -0.47 -17.61
C GLN A 101 -25.39 0.43 -18.32
N SER A 102 -25.28 0.57 -19.64
CA SER A 102 -26.22 1.33 -20.47
C SER A 102 -27.51 0.59 -20.85
N ASN A 103 -27.61 -0.72 -20.58
CA ASN A 103 -28.76 -1.53 -20.98
C ASN A 103 -29.70 -1.81 -19.80
N ASP A 104 -30.73 -0.97 -19.62
CA ASP A 104 -31.67 -1.07 -18.51
C ASP A 104 -32.48 -2.39 -18.48
N GLN A 105 -32.61 -3.10 -19.62
CA GLN A 105 -33.32 -4.38 -19.69
C GLN A 105 -32.49 -5.57 -19.17
N GLU A 106 -31.15 -5.49 -19.21
CA GLU A 106 -30.21 -6.52 -18.72
C GLU A 106 -29.71 -6.27 -17.29
N CYS A 107 -30.14 -5.15 -16.68
CA CYS A 107 -29.61 -4.67 -15.40
C CYS A 107 -30.15 -5.37 -14.14
N ASN A 108 -31.14 -6.26 -14.25
CA ASN A 108 -31.49 -7.14 -13.14
C ASN A 108 -30.56 -8.36 -13.14
N TRP A 109 -29.46 -8.26 -12.38
CA TRP A 109 -28.45 -9.30 -12.14
C TRP A 109 -29.00 -10.72 -11.95
N GLY A 110 -30.22 -10.84 -11.41
CA GLY A 110 -30.83 -12.11 -11.01
C GLY A 110 -31.58 -12.89 -12.10
N LEU A 111 -31.76 -12.37 -13.33
CA LEU A 111 -32.71 -12.99 -14.28
C LEU A 111 -32.10 -13.58 -15.57
N HIS A 112 -30.87 -13.21 -15.97
CA HIS A 112 -30.46 -13.44 -17.37
C HIS A 112 -29.07 -14.04 -17.63
N GLU A 113 -28.14 -14.07 -16.67
CA GLU A 113 -26.81 -14.67 -16.88
C GLU A 113 -26.30 -15.46 -15.67
N ASP A 114 -25.54 -16.52 -15.96
CA ASP A 114 -24.91 -17.35 -14.95
C ASP A 114 -23.85 -16.55 -14.16
N SER A 115 -23.97 -16.54 -12.83
CA SER A 115 -23.03 -15.86 -11.92
C SER A 115 -21.56 -16.16 -12.23
N HIS A 116 -21.30 -17.40 -12.65
CA HIS A 116 -19.97 -17.88 -13.00
C HIS A 116 -19.37 -17.13 -14.20
N GLU A 117 -20.16 -16.86 -15.26
CA GLU A 117 -19.67 -16.17 -16.44
C GLU A 117 -19.22 -14.76 -16.09
N ILE A 118 -20.00 -14.02 -15.31
CA ILE A 118 -19.65 -12.64 -14.92
C ILE A 118 -18.38 -12.62 -14.08
N VAL A 119 -18.26 -13.56 -13.13
CA VAL A 119 -17.06 -13.72 -12.31
C VAL A 119 -15.84 -14.03 -13.18
N GLU A 120 -15.96 -14.92 -14.17
CA GLU A 120 -14.90 -15.25 -15.12
C GLU A 120 -14.47 -14.01 -15.93
N ARG A 121 -15.41 -13.27 -16.53
CA ARG A 121 -15.10 -12.04 -17.28
C ARG A 121 -14.41 -10.98 -16.42
N LEU A 122 -14.84 -10.82 -15.16
CA LEU A 122 -14.19 -9.90 -14.22
C LEU A 122 -12.81 -10.38 -13.78
N ASN A 123 -12.60 -11.70 -13.63
CA ASN A 123 -11.27 -12.25 -13.36
C ASN A 123 -10.32 -12.01 -14.53
N GLU A 124 -10.79 -12.18 -15.77
CA GLU A 124 -10.01 -11.85 -16.96
C GLU A 124 -9.69 -10.36 -17.06
N LEU A 125 -10.65 -9.48 -16.73
CA LEU A 125 -10.42 -8.04 -16.68
C LEU A 125 -9.37 -7.69 -15.63
N ASN A 126 -9.52 -8.17 -14.40
CA ASN A 126 -8.55 -7.94 -13.32
C ASN A 126 -7.15 -8.44 -13.72
N THR A 127 -7.06 -9.63 -14.31
CA THR A 127 -5.78 -10.19 -14.80
C THR A 127 -5.16 -9.31 -15.88
N LEU A 128 -5.95 -8.80 -16.82
CA LEU A 128 -5.46 -7.88 -17.84
C LEU A 128 -4.93 -6.58 -17.20
N LEU A 129 -5.70 -5.97 -16.31
CA LEU A 129 -5.34 -4.70 -15.65
C LEU A 129 -4.07 -4.84 -14.79
N GLU A 130 -3.90 -5.97 -14.08
CA GLU A 130 -2.72 -6.24 -13.26
C GLU A 130 -1.47 -6.51 -14.10
N LYS A 131 -1.63 -7.09 -15.30
CA LYS A 131 -0.50 -7.50 -16.14
C LYS A 131 -0.11 -6.47 -17.20
N ALA A 132 -1.02 -5.59 -17.64
CA ALA A 132 -0.79 -4.64 -18.73
C ALA A 132 0.27 -3.60 -18.39
N ASP A 133 0.80 -2.93 -19.42
CA ASP A 133 1.63 -1.75 -19.21
C ASP A 133 0.78 -0.67 -18.49
N PRO A 134 1.15 -0.24 -17.28
CA PRO A 134 0.47 0.82 -16.56
C PRO A 134 0.24 2.08 -17.41
N LYS A 135 1.23 2.47 -18.23
CA LYS A 135 1.15 3.67 -19.06
C LYS A 135 0.15 3.53 -20.19
N LEU A 136 0.08 2.35 -20.80
CA LEU A 136 -0.91 2.01 -21.83
C LEU A 136 -2.32 2.09 -21.24
N VAL A 137 -2.55 1.49 -20.07
CA VAL A 137 -3.88 1.51 -19.42
C VAL A 137 -4.29 2.95 -19.11
N VAL A 138 -3.39 3.76 -18.54
CA VAL A 138 -3.65 5.18 -18.28
C VAL A 138 -3.98 5.92 -19.58
N CYS A 139 -3.15 5.76 -20.62
CA CYS A 139 -3.39 6.39 -21.92
C CYS A 139 -4.76 6.00 -22.50
N TYR A 140 -5.13 4.72 -22.41
CA TYR A 140 -6.45 4.23 -22.82
C TYR A 140 -7.58 4.94 -22.06
N LEU A 141 -7.51 5.01 -20.73
CA LEU A 141 -8.54 5.64 -19.89
C LEU A 141 -8.75 7.12 -20.23
N HIS A 142 -7.67 7.87 -20.48
CA HIS A 142 -7.75 9.26 -20.92
C HIS A 142 -8.43 9.37 -22.29
N SER A 143 -8.10 8.47 -23.24
CA SER A 143 -8.69 8.48 -24.58
C SER A 143 -10.21 8.24 -24.56
N VAL A 144 -10.69 7.40 -23.63
CA VAL A 144 -12.12 7.10 -23.43
C VAL A 144 -12.78 7.94 -22.32
N LYS A 145 -12.11 9.00 -21.84
CA LYS A 145 -12.63 9.93 -20.82
C LYS A 145 -13.14 9.24 -19.55
N PHE A 146 -12.51 8.14 -19.16
CA PHE A 146 -12.83 7.38 -17.96
C PHE A 146 -14.27 6.83 -17.87
N LEU A 147 -15.01 6.75 -18.99
CA LEU A 147 -16.33 6.10 -19.06
C LEU A 147 -16.34 4.66 -18.51
N PRO A 148 -15.30 3.82 -18.74
CA PRO A 148 -15.23 2.50 -18.10
C PRO A 148 -15.28 2.54 -16.57
N VAL A 149 -14.59 3.50 -15.94
CA VAL A 149 -14.53 3.62 -14.47
C VAL A 149 -15.92 3.91 -13.94
N LEU A 150 -16.61 4.89 -14.53
CA LEU A 150 -17.99 5.23 -14.17
C LEU A 150 -18.94 4.05 -14.34
N SER A 151 -18.75 3.26 -15.40
CA SER A 151 -19.58 2.09 -15.67
C SER A 151 -19.40 1.00 -14.64
N LEU A 152 -18.16 0.67 -14.26
CA LEU A 152 -17.87 -0.29 -13.19
C LEU A 152 -18.44 0.17 -11.83
N VAL A 153 -18.34 1.47 -11.52
CA VAL A 153 -18.94 2.06 -10.32
C VAL A 153 -20.46 1.94 -10.34
N GLY A 154 -21.10 2.21 -11.47
CA GLY A 154 -22.55 2.07 -11.63
C GLY A 154 -23.03 0.63 -11.52
N LEU A 155 -22.26 -0.33 -12.04
CA LEU A 155 -22.54 -1.75 -11.89
C LEU A 155 -22.42 -2.21 -10.43
N TYR A 156 -21.41 -1.73 -9.71
CA TYR A 156 -21.21 -2.04 -8.29
C TYR A 156 -22.42 -1.65 -7.44
N GLN A 157 -23.01 -0.48 -7.69
CA GLN A 157 -24.21 0.00 -6.97
C GLN A 157 -25.45 -0.90 -7.18
N ARG A 158 -25.55 -1.54 -8.35
CA ARG A 158 -26.71 -2.37 -8.71
C ARG A 158 -26.54 -3.83 -8.28
N GLU A 159 -25.31 -4.27 -8.02
CA GLU A 159 -25.01 -5.66 -7.66
C GLU A 159 -25.22 -5.92 -6.17
N THR A 160 -25.79 -7.08 -5.86
CA THR A 160 -26.06 -7.55 -4.50
C THR A 160 -25.14 -8.69 -4.09
N ARG A 161 -24.53 -9.40 -5.04
CA ARG A 161 -23.64 -10.54 -4.77
C ARG A 161 -22.22 -10.08 -4.48
N ASN A 162 -21.76 -10.34 -3.26
CA ASN A 162 -20.45 -9.90 -2.77
C ASN A 162 -19.26 -10.44 -3.58
N GLU A 163 -19.37 -11.62 -4.19
CA GLU A 163 -18.33 -12.15 -5.06
C GLU A 163 -18.06 -11.22 -6.26
N ILE A 164 -19.12 -10.83 -6.97
CA ILE A 164 -19.03 -9.96 -8.13
C ILE A 164 -18.67 -8.53 -7.71
N ARG A 165 -19.27 -8.03 -6.63
CA ARG A 165 -18.90 -6.73 -6.03
C ARG A 165 -17.42 -6.67 -5.70
N SER A 166 -16.85 -7.74 -5.16
CA SER A 166 -15.42 -7.80 -4.84
C SER A 166 -14.56 -7.69 -6.10
N LYS A 167 -14.94 -8.38 -7.18
CA LYS A 167 -14.19 -8.33 -8.43
C LYS A 167 -14.30 -6.99 -9.14
N LEU A 168 -15.48 -6.36 -9.12
CA LEU A 168 -15.69 -4.99 -9.60
C LEU A 168 -14.84 -3.99 -8.80
N LEU A 169 -14.92 -4.05 -7.47
CA LEU A 169 -14.20 -3.13 -6.59
C LEU A 169 -12.68 -3.29 -6.74
N ARG A 170 -12.19 -4.51 -6.97
CA ARG A 170 -10.78 -4.75 -7.31
C ARG A 170 -10.40 -4.14 -8.65
N SER A 171 -11.22 -4.26 -9.70
CA SER A 171 -10.95 -3.61 -11.00
C SER A 171 -10.84 -2.09 -10.82
N VAL A 172 -11.79 -1.48 -10.12
CA VAL A 172 -11.77 -0.04 -9.82
C VAL A 172 -10.55 0.32 -8.96
N GLY A 173 -10.21 -0.51 -7.96
CA GLY A 173 -9.03 -0.32 -7.12
C GLY A 173 -7.72 -0.31 -7.90
N ILE A 174 -7.55 -1.23 -8.85
CA ILE A 174 -6.38 -1.27 -9.75
C ILE A 174 -6.31 0.03 -10.56
N LEU A 175 -7.42 0.45 -11.17
CA LEU A 175 -7.49 1.70 -11.96
C LEU A 175 -7.19 2.94 -11.10
N CYS A 176 -7.66 2.99 -9.85
CA CYS A 176 -7.31 4.03 -8.88
C CYS A 176 -5.83 4.05 -8.52
N SER A 177 -5.18 2.88 -8.52
CA SER A 177 -3.74 2.78 -8.23
C SER A 177 -2.85 3.15 -9.43
N LEU A 178 -3.43 3.22 -10.63
CA LEU A 178 -2.75 3.61 -11.86
C LEU A 178 -2.84 5.12 -12.14
N ASP A 179 -3.98 5.75 -11.84
CA ASP A 179 -4.20 7.18 -12.10
C ASP A 179 -5.04 7.86 -11.00
N ALA A 180 -4.52 8.95 -10.45
CA ALA A 180 -5.21 9.80 -9.48
C ALA A 180 -6.52 10.41 -10.04
N ALA A 181 -6.71 10.50 -11.35
CA ALA A 181 -7.98 10.87 -11.96
C ALA A 181 -9.10 9.88 -11.62
N CYS A 182 -8.80 8.58 -11.58
CA CYS A 182 -9.75 7.54 -11.17
C CYS A 182 -10.19 7.73 -9.72
N ILE A 183 -9.26 8.11 -8.82
CA ILE A 183 -9.56 8.43 -7.42
C ILE A 183 -10.53 9.61 -7.33
N ARG A 184 -10.26 10.70 -8.08
CA ARG A 184 -11.16 11.88 -8.12
C ARG A 184 -12.55 11.53 -8.64
N ILE A 185 -12.63 10.69 -9.68
CA ILE A 185 -13.91 10.21 -10.24
C ILE A 185 -14.67 9.38 -9.20
N CYS A 186 -13.99 8.46 -8.51
CA CYS A 186 -14.61 7.63 -7.47
C CYS A 186 -15.10 8.48 -6.29
N LEU A 187 -14.30 9.44 -5.82
CA LEU A 187 -14.70 10.39 -4.77
C LEU A 187 -15.89 11.26 -5.19
N GLY A 188 -15.96 11.66 -6.47
CA GLY A 188 -17.09 12.40 -7.02
C GLY A 188 -18.35 11.56 -7.30
N SER A 189 -18.31 10.26 -7.06
CA SER A 189 -19.44 9.33 -7.27
C SER A 189 -20.13 8.98 -5.94
N VAL A 190 -21.23 8.23 -5.98
CA VAL A 190 -21.91 7.70 -4.78
C VAL A 190 -21.17 6.52 -4.13
N LEU A 191 -20.12 5.99 -4.79
CA LEU A 191 -19.42 4.79 -4.34
C LEU A 191 -18.90 4.89 -2.89
N PRO A 192 -18.23 5.99 -2.45
CA PRO A 192 -17.72 6.07 -1.09
C PRO A 192 -18.84 6.00 -0.05
N THR A 193 -19.95 6.72 -0.27
CA THR A 193 -21.09 6.71 0.65
C THR A 193 -21.80 5.36 0.68
N GLU A 194 -21.87 4.65 -0.46
CA GLU A 194 -22.44 3.31 -0.52
C GLU A 194 -21.58 2.28 0.25
N LEU A 195 -20.26 2.37 0.10
CA LEU A 195 -19.31 1.55 0.87
C LEU A 195 -19.43 1.82 2.38
N ILE A 196 -19.55 3.08 2.79
CA ILE A 196 -19.75 3.43 4.21
C ILE A 196 -21.07 2.87 4.74
N ARG A 197 -22.15 2.95 3.95
CA ARG A 197 -23.46 2.37 4.31
C ARG A 197 -23.35 0.86 4.55
N GLU A 198 -22.60 0.16 3.70
CA GLU A 198 -22.37 -1.29 3.83
C GLU A 198 -21.51 -1.64 5.03
N LEU A 199 -20.44 -0.88 5.28
CA LEU A 199 -19.63 -1.07 6.47
C LEU A 199 -20.44 -0.90 7.75
N ARG A 200 -21.39 0.04 7.80
CA ARG A 200 -22.28 0.21 8.97
C ARG A 200 -23.23 -0.97 9.19
N GLY A 201 -23.70 -1.59 8.11
CA GLY A 201 -24.56 -2.77 8.16
C GLY A 201 -23.80 -4.10 8.27
N SER A 202 -22.47 -4.07 8.28
CA SER A 202 -21.63 -5.26 8.16
C SER A 202 -21.63 -6.14 9.41
N SER A 203 -21.41 -7.43 9.20
CA SER A 203 -21.21 -8.42 10.26
C SER A 203 -19.96 -9.26 10.01
N PRO A 204 -19.45 -9.99 11.02
CA PRO A 204 -18.19 -10.72 10.90
C PRO A 204 -18.15 -11.91 9.92
N CYS A 205 -19.26 -12.25 9.23
CA CYS A 205 -19.28 -13.40 8.32
C CYS A 205 -18.59 -13.15 6.97
N GLU A 206 -18.27 -11.91 6.62
CA GLU A 206 -17.78 -11.52 5.28
C GLU A 206 -16.45 -10.77 5.31
N ILE A 207 -15.55 -11.17 6.22
CA ILE A 207 -14.26 -10.50 6.47
C ILE A 207 -13.47 -10.19 5.18
N PRO A 208 -13.30 -11.11 4.21
CA PRO A 208 -12.51 -10.80 3.01
C PRO A 208 -13.11 -9.65 2.17
N HIS A 209 -14.44 -9.60 2.06
CA HIS A 209 -15.12 -8.52 1.34
C HIS A 209 -14.96 -7.19 2.08
N LEU A 210 -15.15 -7.19 3.41
CA LEU A 210 -14.96 -6.01 4.25
C LEU A 210 -13.52 -5.49 4.19
N ALA A 211 -12.53 -6.37 4.23
CA ALA A 211 -11.11 -6.00 4.11
C ALA A 211 -10.82 -5.29 2.78
N LEU A 212 -11.40 -5.78 1.68
CA LEU A 212 -11.31 -5.17 0.36
C LEU A 212 -11.96 -3.78 0.32
N GLN A 213 -13.15 -3.62 0.92
CA GLN A 213 -13.81 -2.32 1.05
C GLN A 213 -12.97 -1.31 1.85
N LEU A 214 -12.41 -1.75 2.98
CA LEU A 214 -11.54 -0.92 3.83
C LEU A 214 -10.25 -0.54 3.09
N ARG A 215 -9.62 -1.46 2.34
CA ARG A 215 -8.46 -1.18 1.48
C ARG A 215 -8.80 -0.12 0.43
N PHE A 216 -9.94 -0.29 -0.26
CA PHE A 216 -10.38 0.63 -1.30
C PHE A 216 -10.69 2.03 -0.75
N LEU A 217 -11.43 2.13 0.36
CA LEU A 217 -11.67 3.42 0.99
C LEU A 217 -10.37 4.06 1.49
N SER A 218 -9.43 3.26 2.02
CA SER A 218 -8.14 3.76 2.49
C SER A 218 -7.35 4.44 1.37
N ILE A 219 -7.28 3.86 0.16
CA ILE A 219 -6.58 4.49 -0.98
C ILE A 219 -7.29 5.78 -1.45
N LEU A 220 -8.64 5.80 -1.47
CA LEU A 220 -9.38 7.02 -1.84
C LEU A 220 -9.11 8.16 -0.85
N ILE A 221 -9.12 7.84 0.44
CA ILE A 221 -8.97 8.83 1.51
C ILE A 221 -7.50 9.30 1.58
N SER A 222 -6.52 8.38 1.64
CA SER A 222 -5.12 8.75 1.88
C SER A 222 -4.47 9.55 0.75
N GLN A 223 -4.92 9.35 -0.49
CA GLN A 223 -4.35 10.04 -1.66
C GLN A 223 -5.07 11.35 -2.02
N SER A 224 -6.09 11.74 -1.26
CA SER A 224 -6.89 12.94 -1.52
C SER A 224 -6.48 14.12 -0.63
N GLN A 225 -6.50 15.33 -1.19
CA GLN A 225 -6.34 16.57 -0.41
C GLN A 225 -7.65 17.01 0.28
N THR A 226 -8.78 16.69 -0.33
CA THR A 226 -10.13 17.03 0.15
C THR A 226 -11.06 15.84 -0.02
N LEU A 227 -11.99 15.71 0.92
CA LEU A 227 -13.07 14.73 0.84
C LEU A 227 -14.39 15.43 0.50
N PRO A 228 -15.29 14.79 -0.27
CA PRO A 228 -16.66 15.23 -0.41
C PRO A 228 -17.32 15.40 0.97
N VAL A 229 -18.18 16.41 1.12
CA VAL A 229 -18.81 16.75 2.40
C VAL A 229 -19.59 15.56 2.97
N ASP A 230 -20.37 14.86 2.14
CA ASP A 230 -21.15 13.71 2.57
C ASP A 230 -20.25 12.58 3.10
N LEU A 231 -19.16 12.28 2.39
CA LEU A 231 -18.17 11.30 2.85
C LEU A 231 -17.57 11.76 4.20
N TYR A 232 -17.08 12.99 4.29
CA TYR A 232 -16.47 13.53 5.50
C TYR A 232 -17.42 13.44 6.71
N THR A 233 -18.70 13.80 6.54
CA THR A 233 -19.72 13.72 7.60
C THR A 233 -20.02 12.28 8.02
N SER A 234 -19.93 11.33 7.09
CA SER A 234 -20.16 9.90 7.37
C SER A 234 -19.00 9.23 8.10
N LEU A 235 -17.82 9.86 8.17
CA LEU A 235 -16.65 9.38 8.90
C LEU A 235 -16.73 9.82 10.38
N ASP A 236 -17.72 9.28 11.10
CA ASP A 236 -18.06 9.68 12.46
C ASP A 236 -17.67 8.66 13.54
N GLN A 237 -17.96 9.01 14.80
CA GLN A 237 -17.68 8.18 15.97
C GLN A 237 -18.42 6.83 15.92
N GLU A 238 -19.65 6.80 15.38
CA GLU A 238 -20.48 5.60 15.36
C GLU A 238 -19.86 4.55 14.43
N LEU A 239 -19.48 4.94 13.21
CA LEU A 239 -18.79 4.07 12.27
C LEU A 239 -17.50 3.51 12.88
N PHE A 240 -16.65 4.37 13.45
CA PHE A 240 -15.37 3.92 14.00
C PHE A 240 -15.56 3.02 15.21
N THR A 241 -16.56 3.28 16.04
CA THR A 241 -16.94 2.42 17.16
C THR A 241 -17.40 1.05 16.66
N HIS A 242 -18.20 0.99 15.60
CA HIS A 242 -18.63 -0.26 14.97
C HIS A 242 -17.44 -1.08 14.47
N LEU A 243 -16.54 -0.47 13.70
CA LEU A 243 -15.37 -1.14 13.14
C LEU A 243 -14.42 -1.68 14.21
N VAL A 244 -14.16 -0.92 15.27
CA VAL A 244 -13.33 -1.38 16.40
C VAL A 244 -14.00 -2.55 17.12
N ASN A 245 -15.33 -2.55 17.26
CA ASN A 245 -16.06 -3.69 17.85
C ASN A 245 -16.02 -4.95 16.99
N LEU A 246 -15.97 -4.82 15.65
CA LEU A 246 -15.86 -5.97 14.75
C LEU A 246 -14.51 -6.70 14.91
N CYS A 247 -13.46 -5.98 15.33
CA CYS A 247 -12.15 -6.56 15.59
C CYS A 247 -12.01 -7.15 17.00
N ASP A 248 -13.00 -6.98 17.88
CA ASP A 248 -12.91 -7.41 19.28
C ASP A 248 -13.13 -8.92 19.41
N THR A 249 -12.04 -9.68 19.52
CA THR A 249 -12.05 -11.13 19.68
C THR A 249 -12.47 -11.58 21.09
N SER A 250 -12.49 -10.68 22.08
CA SER A 250 -12.83 -11.03 23.47
C SER A 250 -14.29 -11.50 23.63
N LYS A 251 -15.19 -11.09 22.72
CA LYS A 251 -16.60 -11.51 22.69
C LYS A 251 -16.82 -12.93 22.17
N GLN A 252 -15.81 -13.55 21.54
CA GLN A 252 -15.91 -14.93 21.07
C GLN A 252 -15.52 -15.94 22.15
N GLU A 253 -14.59 -15.58 23.04
CA GLU A 253 -14.22 -16.41 24.21
C GLU A 253 -15.36 -16.51 25.24
N SER A 254 -16.16 -15.45 25.43
CA SER A 254 -17.28 -15.47 26.39
C SER A 254 -18.41 -16.43 26.02
N ASN A 255 -18.64 -16.69 24.73
CA ASN A 255 -19.67 -17.64 24.29
C ASN A 255 -19.27 -19.11 24.55
N LEU A 256 -17.98 -19.40 24.77
CA LEU A 256 -17.49 -20.74 25.09
C LEU A 256 -17.61 -21.07 26.58
N ILE A 257 -17.60 -20.05 27.46
CA ILE A 257 -17.67 -20.25 28.90
C ILE A 257 -19.11 -20.59 29.35
N ASP A 258 -20.14 -20.10 28.64
CA ASP A 258 -21.54 -20.41 28.95
C ASP A 258 -21.99 -21.81 28.48
N LEU A 259 -21.29 -22.42 27.51
CA LEU A 259 -21.54 -23.80 27.06
C LEU A 259 -20.77 -24.85 27.89
N GLY A 260 -19.75 -24.44 28.64
CA GLY A 260 -18.93 -25.33 29.47
C GLY A 260 -19.55 -25.76 30.80
N ASN A 261 -20.72 -25.24 31.17
CA ASN A 261 -21.36 -25.50 32.48
C ASN A 261 -22.49 -26.55 32.45
N HIS A 262 -22.70 -27.27 31.35
CA HIS A 262 -23.63 -28.39 31.29
C HIS A 262 -22.93 -29.74 31.09
N SER A 263 -22.66 -30.37 32.24
CA SER A 263 -22.46 -31.81 32.50
C SER A 263 -21.15 -32.48 32.04
N PRO A 264 -20.47 -33.24 32.93
CA PRO A 264 -19.30 -34.04 32.60
C PRO A 264 -19.74 -35.43 32.13
N SER A 265 -19.30 -35.87 30.95
CA SER A 265 -18.89 -37.26 30.66
C SER A 265 -18.64 -37.49 29.17
N ASN A 266 -17.48 -38.11 28.91
CA ASN A 266 -17.14 -38.98 27.79
C ASN A 266 -16.58 -38.41 26.48
N GLN A 267 -15.31 -38.79 26.32
CA GLN A 267 -14.67 -39.39 25.14
C GLN A 267 -14.22 -38.44 24.03
N ILE A 268 -12.92 -38.15 24.13
CA ILE A 268 -11.99 -37.84 23.05
C ILE A 268 -12.20 -38.84 21.90
N LEU A 269 -12.78 -38.37 20.80
CA LEU A 269 -12.61 -38.97 19.50
C LEU A 269 -11.74 -38.01 18.69
N ILE A 270 -10.48 -38.41 18.48
CA ILE A 270 -9.57 -37.74 17.55
C ILE A 270 -10.11 -38.02 16.16
N THR A 271 -10.63 -37.00 15.49
CA THR A 271 -10.85 -36.99 14.05
C THR A 271 -9.99 -35.88 13.47
N ASP A 272 -9.04 -36.25 12.60
CA ASP A 272 -8.19 -35.37 11.81
C ASP A 272 -9.03 -34.47 10.88
N GLY A 273 -9.52 -33.36 11.43
CA GLY A 273 -10.08 -32.24 10.71
C GLY A 273 -9.68 -30.99 11.48
N LEU A 274 -8.84 -30.14 10.88
CA LEU A 274 -8.47 -28.85 11.44
C LEU A 274 -9.75 -28.10 11.82
N ASP A 275 -9.87 -27.72 13.09
CA ASP A 275 -11.01 -26.98 13.62
C ASP A 275 -11.21 -25.69 12.81
N PRO A 276 -12.43 -25.38 12.31
CA PRO A 276 -12.72 -24.12 11.63
C PRO A 276 -12.38 -22.88 12.46
N PHE A 277 -12.30 -23.02 13.79
CA PHE A 277 -11.99 -21.95 14.73
C PHE A 277 -10.52 -21.51 14.74
N GLU A 278 -9.55 -22.41 14.49
CA GLU A 278 -8.14 -22.01 14.37
C GLU A 278 -7.88 -21.18 13.11
N GLN A 279 -8.59 -21.45 12.02
CA GLN A 279 -8.52 -20.66 10.79
C GLN A 279 -9.20 -19.29 10.94
N ASN A 280 -10.32 -19.22 11.67
CA ASN A 280 -11.05 -17.98 11.89
C ASN A 280 -10.23 -16.99 12.75
N GLY A 281 -9.58 -17.43 13.82
CA GLY A 281 -8.76 -16.56 14.68
C GLY A 281 -7.67 -15.79 13.90
N GLY A 282 -7.05 -16.44 12.92
CA GLY A 282 -6.07 -15.81 12.03
C GLY A 282 -6.67 -14.72 11.13
N GLN A 283 -7.87 -14.94 10.59
CA GLN A 283 -8.54 -13.96 9.72
C GLN A 283 -8.99 -12.70 10.48
N TYR A 284 -9.51 -12.84 11.71
CA TYR A 284 -9.88 -11.68 12.53
C TYR A 284 -8.66 -10.81 12.87
N TYR A 285 -7.55 -11.45 13.22
CA TYR A 285 -6.30 -10.74 13.46
C TYR A 285 -5.81 -10.03 12.19
N MET A 286 -5.83 -10.69 11.02
CA MET A 286 -5.48 -10.04 9.75
C MET A 286 -6.45 -8.89 9.40
N PHE A 287 -7.74 -9.04 9.68
CA PHE A 287 -8.76 -8.02 9.43
C PHE A 287 -8.54 -6.76 10.28
N SER A 288 -8.04 -6.91 11.50
CA SER A 288 -7.73 -5.76 12.36
C SER A 288 -6.71 -4.79 11.73
N TYR A 289 -5.80 -5.30 10.88
CA TYR A 289 -4.90 -4.46 10.10
C TYR A 289 -5.62 -3.65 9.01
N ALA A 290 -6.69 -4.19 8.42
CA ALA A 290 -7.52 -3.48 7.44
C ALA A 290 -8.32 -2.36 8.12
N VAL A 291 -8.88 -2.63 9.29
CA VAL A 291 -9.53 -1.62 10.11
C VAL A 291 -8.53 -0.55 10.55
N ALA A 292 -7.35 -0.94 11.04
CA ALA A 292 -6.31 0.01 11.42
C ALA A 292 -5.87 0.91 10.25
N LEU A 293 -5.74 0.34 9.05
CA LEU A 293 -5.37 1.09 7.84
C LEU A 293 -6.42 2.17 7.53
N PHE A 294 -7.69 1.77 7.53
CA PHE A 294 -8.79 2.67 7.25
C PHE A 294 -8.97 3.75 8.31
N LEU A 295 -8.89 3.39 9.60
CA LEU A 295 -9.01 4.37 10.69
C LEU A 295 -7.87 5.39 10.67
N LEU A 296 -6.65 4.95 10.37
CA LEU A 296 -5.50 5.83 10.23
C LEU A 296 -5.64 6.76 9.02
N ALA A 297 -6.09 6.24 7.87
CA ALA A 297 -6.39 7.03 6.68
C ALA A 297 -7.50 8.05 6.95
N CYS A 298 -8.56 7.69 7.67
CA CYS A 298 -9.60 8.63 8.08
C CYS A 298 -9.04 9.71 8.99
N ASN A 299 -8.28 9.33 10.03
CA ASN A 299 -7.70 10.28 10.96
C ASN A 299 -6.75 11.26 10.27
N TRP A 300 -6.14 10.90 9.14
CA TRP A 300 -5.34 11.81 8.32
C TRP A 300 -6.09 13.13 8.02
N HIS A 301 -7.40 13.07 7.77
CA HIS A 301 -8.25 14.22 7.42
C HIS A 301 -8.88 14.97 8.60
N PHE A 302 -8.77 14.44 9.83
CA PHE A 302 -9.30 15.09 11.03
C PHE A 302 -8.15 15.72 11.83
N CYS A 303 -8.02 17.04 11.88
CA CYS A 303 -6.99 17.66 12.71
C CYS A 303 -7.48 17.78 14.17
N SER A 304 -6.66 17.32 15.13
CA SER A 304 -6.78 17.81 16.51
C SER A 304 -6.14 19.21 16.65
N VAL A 305 -6.27 19.80 17.84
CA VAL A 305 -6.02 21.18 18.32
C VAL A 305 -4.86 22.00 17.69
N TYR A 306 -3.93 21.44 16.94
CA TYR A 306 -2.88 22.18 16.20
C TYR A 306 -3.42 23.16 15.15
N ALA A 307 -4.68 23.01 14.73
CA ALA A 307 -5.37 23.95 13.83
C ALA A 307 -5.87 25.22 14.55
N LEU A 308 -6.01 25.22 15.88
CA LEU A 308 -6.68 26.30 16.61
C LEU A 308 -5.80 27.53 16.91
N ASN A 309 -4.57 27.58 16.41
CA ASN A 309 -3.71 28.77 16.54
C ASN A 309 -3.81 29.75 15.35
N SER A 310 -4.78 29.59 14.44
CA SER A 310 -4.87 30.45 13.23
C SER A 310 -6.26 30.96 12.85
N SER A 311 -7.20 31.11 13.79
CA SER A 311 -8.36 32.00 13.59
C SER A 311 -9.09 32.31 14.89
N GLU A 312 -8.93 33.54 15.36
CA GLU A 312 -9.96 34.22 16.15
C GLU A 312 -11.23 34.27 15.30
N THR A 313 -12.20 33.37 15.55
CA THR A 313 -13.65 33.48 15.26
C THR A 313 -14.30 32.09 15.32
N SER A 314 -14.49 31.55 16.52
CA SER A 314 -15.54 30.55 16.73
C SER A 314 -16.15 30.72 18.12
N SER A 315 -17.48 30.67 18.14
CA SER A 315 -18.31 30.98 19.31
C SER A 315 -18.02 30.03 20.49
N PRO A 316 -18.33 30.41 21.75
CA PRO A 316 -17.89 29.71 22.96
C PRO A 316 -18.57 28.35 23.24
N ASN A 317 -19.34 27.78 22.30
CA ASN A 317 -20.33 26.74 22.60
C ASN A 317 -20.14 25.38 21.88
N SER A 318 -18.94 24.99 21.44
CA SER A 318 -18.69 23.57 21.07
C SER A 318 -17.63 22.94 21.97
N THR A 319 -18.07 22.21 22.99
CA THR A 319 -17.27 21.70 24.11
C THR A 319 -16.55 20.36 23.87
N ASP A 320 -16.40 19.87 22.63
CA ASP A 320 -15.61 18.66 22.40
C ASP A 320 -14.86 18.68 21.05
N THR A 321 -13.59 19.10 21.11
CA THR A 321 -12.67 19.24 19.97
C THR A 321 -12.00 17.94 19.56
N LYS A 322 -12.27 16.81 20.23
CA LYS A 322 -11.68 15.51 19.88
C LYS A 322 -12.12 15.05 18.50
N THR A 323 -11.24 14.36 17.78
CA THR A 323 -11.60 13.75 16.48
C THR A 323 -12.61 12.61 16.68
N PRO A 324 -13.40 12.23 15.67
CA PRO A 324 -14.35 11.14 15.81
C PRO A 324 -13.68 9.81 16.19
N LEU A 325 -12.44 9.58 15.73
CA LEU A 325 -11.65 8.40 16.10
C LEU A 325 -11.32 8.42 17.60
N LEU A 326 -10.82 9.52 18.14
CA LEU A 326 -10.52 9.62 19.58
C LEU A 326 -11.76 9.37 20.44
N LYS A 327 -12.93 9.87 20.03
CA LYS A 327 -14.20 9.62 20.72
C LYS A 327 -14.60 8.14 20.69
N ALA A 328 -14.39 7.47 19.55
CA ALA A 328 -14.66 6.04 19.41
C ALA A 328 -13.74 5.20 20.32
N LEU A 329 -12.44 5.54 20.38
CA LEU A 329 -11.48 4.83 21.24
C LEU A 329 -11.85 4.96 22.73
N LEU A 330 -12.25 6.16 23.17
CA LEU A 330 -12.74 6.39 24.54
C LEU A 330 -14.05 5.65 24.83
N ALA A 331 -14.94 5.53 23.85
CA ALA A 331 -16.19 4.80 24.01
C ALA A 331 -15.98 3.27 24.13
N LYS A 332 -14.88 2.73 23.57
CA LYS A 332 -14.55 1.30 23.56
C LYS A 332 -13.07 1.04 23.88
N PRO A 333 -12.60 1.31 25.11
CA PRO A 333 -11.18 1.22 25.45
C PRO A 333 -10.63 -0.20 25.36
N VAL A 334 -11.43 -1.23 25.70
CA VAL A 334 -10.99 -2.63 25.64
C VAL A 334 -10.83 -3.09 24.19
N SER A 335 -11.86 -2.89 23.37
CA SER A 335 -11.86 -3.26 21.94
C SER A 335 -10.80 -2.48 21.14
N SER A 336 -10.40 -1.29 21.62
CA SER A 336 -9.38 -0.45 20.99
C SER A 336 -7.93 -0.92 21.19
N ARG A 337 -7.69 -1.88 22.11
CA ARG A 337 -6.31 -2.30 22.46
C ARG A 337 -5.53 -2.82 21.26
N LEU A 338 -6.13 -3.69 20.45
CA LEU A 338 -5.47 -4.27 19.28
C LEU A 338 -5.07 -3.20 18.26
N PHE A 339 -5.95 -2.22 18.01
CA PHE A 339 -5.65 -1.09 17.14
C PHE A 339 -4.44 -0.28 17.67
N LEU A 340 -4.44 0.07 18.96
CA LEU A 340 -3.35 0.82 19.58
C LEU A 340 -2.03 0.05 19.55
N GLU A 341 -2.07 -1.27 19.77
CA GLU A 341 -0.90 -2.14 19.66
C GLU A 341 -0.30 -2.12 18.24
N ILE A 342 -1.15 -2.26 17.21
CA ILE A 342 -0.74 -2.18 15.80
C ILE A 342 -0.05 -0.84 15.54
N ILE A 343 -0.63 0.29 15.98
CA ILE A 343 -0.03 1.63 15.82
C ILE A 343 1.36 1.71 16.48
N ILE A 344 1.52 1.18 17.70
CA ILE A 344 2.79 1.25 18.44
C ILE A 344 3.86 0.36 17.78
N GLN A 345 3.50 -0.85 17.34
CA GLN A 345 4.40 -1.72 16.59
C GLN A 345 4.86 -1.06 15.28
N THR A 346 3.96 -0.35 14.60
CA THR A 346 4.24 0.36 13.35
C THR A 346 5.16 1.55 13.57
N PHE A 347 4.91 2.32 14.63
CA PHE A 347 5.78 3.42 15.05
C PHE A 347 7.21 2.92 15.32
N ASN A 348 7.37 1.74 15.94
CA ASN A 348 8.68 1.12 16.17
C ASN A 348 9.36 0.65 14.87
N ARG A 349 8.60 0.29 13.83
CA ARG A 349 9.12 -0.12 12.51
C ARG A 349 9.44 1.05 11.58
N HIS A 350 9.04 2.27 11.94
CA HIS A 350 9.23 3.49 11.12
C HIS A 350 8.51 3.39 9.77
N LEU A 351 7.31 2.81 9.77
CA LEU A 351 6.49 2.61 8.57
C LEU A 351 5.29 3.57 8.58
N ASP A 352 4.89 4.00 7.39
CA ASP A 352 3.64 4.72 7.17
C ASP A 352 2.75 3.96 6.16
N PRO A 353 1.82 3.12 6.64
CA PRO A 353 1.14 2.15 5.79
C PRO A 353 0.07 2.77 4.88
N ILE A 354 -0.47 3.96 5.20
CA ILE A 354 -1.56 4.55 4.42
C ILE A 354 -1.11 5.06 3.05
N PHE A 355 0.20 5.29 2.87
CA PHE A 355 0.81 5.68 1.58
C PHE A 355 1.42 4.50 0.82
N MET A 356 1.49 3.32 1.43
CA MET A 356 1.97 2.09 0.78
C MET A 356 0.83 1.28 0.14
N VAL A 357 -0.42 1.64 0.42
CA VAL A 357 -1.60 0.95 -0.11
C VAL A 357 -1.73 1.18 -1.61
N THR A 358 -1.88 0.09 -2.34
CA THR A 358 -2.12 0.02 -3.78
C THR A 358 -2.98 -1.20 -4.06
N PHE A 359 -3.51 -1.36 -5.27
CA PHE A 359 -4.13 -2.58 -5.80
C PHE A 359 -3.26 -3.27 -6.85
N LEU A 360 -2.12 -2.67 -7.19
CA LEU A 360 -1.17 -3.25 -8.13
C LEU A 360 -0.54 -4.51 -7.54
N PRO A 361 -0.20 -5.51 -8.37
CA PRO A 361 0.48 -6.71 -7.93
C PRO A 361 1.82 -6.35 -7.26
N ASN A 362 2.15 -7.09 -6.20
CA ASN A 362 3.42 -6.92 -5.50
C ASN A 362 4.47 -7.78 -6.20
N ASP A 363 5.20 -7.22 -7.17
CA ASP A 363 6.24 -7.93 -7.94
C ASP A 363 7.46 -8.33 -7.08
N LYS A 364 7.49 -7.96 -5.79
CA LYS A 364 8.62 -8.21 -4.87
C LYS A 364 9.02 -9.68 -4.72
N ASN A 365 8.13 -10.62 -5.01
CA ASN A 365 8.44 -12.06 -4.92
C ASN A 365 8.96 -12.66 -6.24
N CYS A 366 8.95 -11.90 -7.33
CA CYS A 366 9.46 -12.35 -8.62
C CYS A 366 10.50 -11.35 -9.10
N ASP A 367 11.74 -11.51 -8.64
CA ASP A 367 12.88 -10.84 -9.27
C ASP A 367 13.17 -11.52 -10.63
N SER A 368 12.18 -11.52 -11.51
CA SER A 368 12.22 -12.16 -12.83
C SER A 368 13.37 -11.61 -13.66
N ALA A 369 13.64 -10.31 -13.53
CA ALA A 369 14.81 -9.66 -14.10
C ALA A 369 16.14 -10.28 -13.62
N ASN A 370 16.33 -10.48 -12.32
CA ASN A 370 17.53 -11.13 -11.78
C ASN A 370 17.60 -12.61 -12.14
N ASN A 371 16.49 -13.34 -12.11
CA ASN A 371 16.44 -14.74 -12.56
C ASN A 371 16.86 -14.85 -14.03
N LEU A 372 16.36 -13.96 -14.89
CA LEU A 372 16.73 -13.91 -16.31
C LEU A 372 18.17 -13.47 -16.51
N ALA A 373 18.68 -12.51 -15.72
CA ALA A 373 20.08 -12.10 -15.77
C ALA A 373 21.04 -13.22 -15.34
N GLN A 374 20.69 -13.95 -14.27
CA GLN A 374 21.44 -15.13 -13.81
C GLN A 374 21.40 -16.22 -14.87
N TRP A 375 20.22 -16.54 -15.43
CA TRP A 375 20.10 -17.50 -16.52
C TRP A 375 20.91 -17.10 -17.76
N ALA A 376 20.82 -15.84 -18.18
CA ALA A 376 21.57 -15.31 -19.31
C ALA A 376 23.09 -15.44 -19.10
N SER A 377 23.58 -15.33 -17.86
CA SER A 377 25.01 -15.54 -17.54
C SER A 377 25.46 -16.98 -17.82
N PHE A 378 24.61 -17.99 -17.55
CA PHE A 378 24.88 -19.40 -17.85
C PHE A 378 24.73 -19.73 -19.34
N ALA A 379 23.83 -19.03 -20.05
CA ALA A 379 23.52 -19.29 -21.46
C ALA A 379 24.53 -18.70 -22.46
N ARG A 380 25.49 -17.88 -22.02
CA ARG A 380 26.51 -17.30 -22.93
C ARG A 380 27.36 -18.43 -23.53
N PHE A 381 27.51 -18.42 -24.85
CA PHE A 381 28.10 -19.48 -25.68
C PHE A 381 29.62 -19.75 -25.47
N ASP A 382 30.26 -19.25 -24.40
CA ASP A 382 31.66 -19.53 -24.10
C ASP A 382 31.78 -20.78 -23.20
N ALA A 383 31.82 -21.94 -23.86
CA ALA A 383 31.85 -23.23 -23.18
C ALA A 383 33.24 -23.57 -22.61
N THR A 384 33.49 -23.19 -21.36
CA THR A 384 34.35 -23.96 -20.43
C THR A 384 33.66 -24.07 -19.07
N TRP A 385 32.73 -25.03 -18.96
CA TRP A 385 32.04 -25.32 -17.71
C TRP A 385 33.01 -25.95 -16.71
N THR A 386 33.20 -25.30 -15.56
CA THR A 386 33.92 -25.86 -14.41
C THR A 386 32.96 -26.58 -13.47
N THR A 387 33.45 -27.46 -12.60
CA THR A 387 32.64 -28.09 -11.53
C THR A 387 31.98 -27.06 -10.60
N SER A 388 32.59 -25.89 -10.43
CA SER A 388 31.97 -24.77 -9.70
C SER A 388 30.80 -24.13 -10.46
N SER A 389 30.86 -24.09 -11.80
CA SER A 389 29.80 -23.54 -12.65
C SER A 389 28.56 -24.44 -12.64
N GLU A 390 28.75 -25.76 -12.70
CA GLU A 390 27.68 -26.75 -12.58
C GLU A 390 26.97 -26.64 -11.22
N LYS A 391 27.74 -26.56 -10.13
CA LYS A 391 27.19 -26.38 -8.78
C LYS A 391 26.39 -25.08 -8.64
N ASN A 392 26.89 -23.98 -9.21
CA ASN A 392 26.19 -22.69 -9.18
C ASN A 392 24.86 -22.76 -9.96
N LEU A 393 24.81 -23.47 -11.10
CA LEU A 393 23.58 -23.70 -11.86
C LEU A 393 22.59 -24.55 -11.05
N GLU A 394 23.02 -25.65 -10.44
CA GLU A 394 22.16 -26.49 -9.61
C GLU A 394 21.56 -25.72 -8.43
N ASP A 395 22.39 -24.92 -7.74
CA ASP A 395 21.94 -24.09 -6.62
C ASP A 395 20.95 -23.01 -7.08
N PHE A 396 21.16 -22.42 -8.27
CA PHE A 396 20.20 -21.52 -8.89
C PHE A 396 18.88 -22.21 -9.20
N ILE A 397 18.89 -23.36 -9.88
CA ILE A 397 17.67 -24.09 -10.25
C ILE A 397 16.87 -24.49 -9.01
N LYS A 398 17.53 -25.01 -7.97
CA LYS A 398 16.87 -25.34 -6.69
C LYS A 398 16.18 -24.13 -6.06
N LYS A 399 16.84 -22.97 -6.05
CA LYS A 399 16.25 -21.71 -5.55
C LYS A 399 15.09 -21.25 -6.43
N PHE A 400 15.24 -21.31 -7.74
CA PHE A 400 14.19 -20.96 -8.69
C PHE A 400 12.94 -21.82 -8.50
N GLU A 401 13.09 -23.14 -8.42
CA GLU A 401 12.00 -24.08 -8.16
C GLU A 401 11.34 -23.78 -6.81
N ALA A 402 12.10 -23.66 -5.73
CA ALA A 402 11.56 -23.34 -4.40
C ALA A 402 10.72 -22.04 -4.39
N ASN A 403 11.17 -21.00 -5.10
CA ASN A 403 10.46 -19.73 -5.22
C ASN A 403 9.19 -19.85 -6.09
N SER A 404 9.20 -20.70 -7.12
CA SER A 404 8.04 -20.91 -7.98
C SER A 404 6.84 -21.51 -7.24
N TYR A 405 7.09 -22.37 -6.23
CA TYR A 405 6.05 -22.96 -5.38
C TYR A 405 5.50 -22.00 -4.32
N LEU A 406 6.23 -20.93 -3.99
CA LEU A 406 5.78 -19.89 -3.04
C LEU A 406 4.80 -18.88 -3.64
N ARG A 407 4.49 -18.97 -4.95
CA ARG A 407 3.57 -18.10 -5.68
C ARG A 407 2.11 -18.35 -5.27
N LYS A 408 1.81 -18.19 -3.98
CA LYS A 408 0.45 -18.23 -3.42
C LYS A 408 -0.33 -16.97 -3.82
N ASN A 409 -1.64 -17.17 -3.99
CA ASN A 409 -2.67 -16.20 -4.37
C ASN A 409 -2.31 -14.74 -4.07
N THR A 410 -1.90 -14.00 -5.11
CA THR A 410 -1.65 -12.55 -5.10
C THR A 410 -2.89 -11.70 -4.79
N HIS A 411 -4.04 -12.34 -4.52
CA HIS A 411 -5.34 -11.72 -4.39
C HIS A 411 -5.94 -11.86 -2.98
N ASN A 412 -5.19 -12.37 -1.99
CA ASN A 412 -5.66 -12.34 -0.60
C ASN A 412 -5.46 -10.93 0.00
N ASP A 413 -6.54 -10.15 0.08
CA ASP A 413 -6.54 -8.80 0.64
C ASP A 413 -6.10 -8.76 2.11
N LEU A 414 -6.41 -9.78 2.90
CA LEU A 414 -6.01 -9.85 4.31
C LEU A 414 -4.50 -10.01 4.47
N GLU A 415 -3.90 -10.93 3.72
CA GLU A 415 -2.44 -11.15 3.72
C GLU A 415 -1.72 -9.91 3.18
N TYR A 416 -2.20 -9.34 2.07
CA TYR A 416 -1.63 -8.12 1.50
C TYR A 416 -1.62 -6.98 2.53
N ILE A 417 -2.77 -6.70 3.16
CA ILE A 417 -2.88 -5.60 4.11
C ILE A 417 -1.95 -5.86 5.29
N GLN A 418 -1.97 -7.06 5.89
CA GLN A 418 -1.07 -7.41 6.99
C GLN A 418 0.41 -7.18 6.61
N SER A 419 0.78 -7.52 5.39
CA SER A 419 2.14 -7.35 4.86
C SER A 419 2.62 -5.89 4.89
N LEU A 420 1.71 -4.92 4.76
CA LEU A 420 2.04 -3.49 4.84
C LEU A 420 2.59 -3.09 6.21
N TRP A 421 2.20 -3.83 7.25
CA TRP A 421 2.55 -3.53 8.63
C TRP A 421 3.79 -4.30 9.08
N THR A 422 4.01 -5.51 8.56
CA THR A 422 5.04 -6.44 9.04
C THR A 422 6.32 -6.42 8.23
N HIS A 423 6.28 -6.07 6.94
CA HIS A 423 7.50 -6.06 6.13
C HIS A 423 8.39 -4.85 6.47
N ASN A 424 9.53 -5.14 7.09
CA ASN A 424 10.73 -4.29 6.96
C ASN A 424 11.17 -4.35 5.49
N VAL A 425 10.63 -3.47 4.64
CA VAL A 425 11.22 -3.27 3.33
C VAL A 425 12.59 -2.64 3.61
N GLY A 426 13.65 -3.45 3.52
CA GLY A 426 15.05 -3.01 3.46
C GLY A 426 15.38 -2.21 2.20
N GLN A 427 14.38 -1.58 1.60
CA GLN A 427 14.49 -0.54 0.61
C GLN A 427 13.54 0.53 1.13
N LYS A 428 14.05 1.74 1.37
CA LYS A 428 13.23 2.93 1.14
C LYS A 428 12.58 2.70 -0.22
N ALA A 429 11.33 2.27 -0.24
CA ALA A 429 10.49 2.63 -1.37
C ALA A 429 10.42 4.14 -1.22
N GLU A 430 11.34 4.85 -1.86
CA GLU A 430 11.13 6.23 -2.23
C GLU A 430 9.87 6.19 -3.09
N LEU A 431 8.72 6.23 -2.43
CA LEU A 431 7.52 6.71 -3.07
C LEU A 431 7.89 8.15 -3.38
N ASP A 432 8.27 8.42 -4.63
CA ASP A 432 8.71 9.74 -5.12
C ASP A 432 7.66 10.85 -4.86
N SER A 433 6.46 10.48 -4.42
CA SER A 433 5.42 11.40 -3.97
C SER A 433 5.47 11.57 -2.45
N LYS A 434 5.82 12.78 -2.02
CA LYS A 434 5.60 13.23 -0.64
C LYS A 434 4.12 13.03 -0.26
N PRO A 435 3.83 12.70 1.01
CA PRO A 435 2.46 12.52 1.47
C PRO A 435 1.64 13.77 1.17
N VAL A 436 0.47 13.54 0.59
CA VAL A 436 -0.46 14.61 0.25
C VAL A 436 -1.16 15.04 1.52
N LEU A 437 -0.77 16.20 2.06
CA LEU A 437 -1.43 16.79 3.24
C LEU A 437 -2.86 17.23 2.88
N PRO A 438 -3.85 17.03 3.78
CA PRO A 438 -5.18 17.58 3.61
C PRO A 438 -5.15 19.10 3.49
N VAL A 439 -6.11 19.70 2.77
CA VAL A 439 -6.16 21.16 2.52
C VAL A 439 -6.14 22.00 3.81
N ASN A 440 -6.74 21.49 4.88
CA ASN A 440 -6.82 22.19 6.16
C ASN A 440 -5.66 21.83 7.12
N ALA A 441 -4.68 21.06 6.67
CA ALA A 441 -3.54 20.70 7.50
C ALA A 441 -2.65 21.92 7.75
N SER A 442 -2.33 22.15 9.02
CA SER A 442 -1.31 23.13 9.40
C SER A 442 0.06 22.75 8.81
N LEU A 443 0.90 23.75 8.53
CA LEU A 443 2.34 23.58 8.26
C LEU A 443 3.07 22.78 9.36
N ASN A 444 2.46 22.68 10.53
CA ASN A 444 3.01 21.98 11.68
C ASN A 444 2.56 20.52 11.81
N THR A 445 1.59 20.07 10.99
CA THR A 445 1.08 18.71 11.00
C THR A 445 2.19 17.72 10.65
N PRO A 446 2.38 16.63 11.42
CA PRO A 446 3.34 15.61 11.05
C PRO A 446 3.06 15.00 9.68
N ASN A 447 4.09 14.90 8.84
CA ASN A 447 4.05 14.27 7.53
C ASN A 447 4.08 12.72 7.59
N ASP A 448 3.82 12.15 8.76
CA ASP A 448 3.77 10.72 9.01
C ASP A 448 2.44 10.45 9.74
N SER A 449 1.59 9.62 9.15
CA SER A 449 0.22 9.41 9.61
C SER A 449 0.17 8.79 11.02
N VAL A 450 1.13 7.92 11.34
CA VAL A 450 1.26 7.25 12.64
C VAL A 450 1.69 8.27 13.69
N VAL A 451 2.71 9.09 13.40
CA VAL A 451 3.17 10.16 14.29
C VAL A 451 2.06 11.19 14.50
N LYS A 452 1.34 11.54 13.44
CA LYS A 452 0.21 12.47 13.48
C LYS A 452 -0.89 11.93 14.40
N PHE A 453 -1.28 10.66 14.24
CA PHE A 453 -2.27 10.03 15.11
C PHE A 453 -1.81 9.98 16.57
N LEU A 454 -0.55 9.63 16.84
CA LEU A 454 -0.01 9.64 18.21
C LEU A 454 -0.03 11.05 18.81
N CYS A 455 0.26 12.09 18.02
CA CYS A 455 0.12 13.48 18.48
C CYS A 455 -1.33 13.81 18.85
N ASP A 456 -2.31 13.42 18.03
CA ASP A 456 -3.73 13.61 18.36
C ASP A 456 -4.11 12.85 19.65
N LEU A 457 -3.63 11.61 19.80
CA LEU A 457 -3.91 10.77 20.96
C LEU A 457 -3.35 11.38 22.25
N PHE A 458 -2.13 11.90 22.24
CA PHE A 458 -1.51 12.55 23.39
C PHE A 458 -1.87 14.04 23.50
N SER A 459 -2.77 14.57 22.67
CA SER A 459 -3.29 15.94 22.83
C SER A 459 -4.23 16.08 24.03
N TYR A 460 -4.80 14.98 24.51
CA TYR A 460 -5.70 14.95 25.67
C TYR A 460 -5.26 13.85 26.66
N SER A 461 -5.44 14.12 27.95
CA SER A 461 -5.01 13.21 29.01
C SER A 461 -5.86 11.93 29.10
N ASP A 462 -7.16 12.02 28.82
CA ASP A 462 -8.08 10.88 28.81
C ASP A 462 -7.78 9.90 27.67
N THR A 463 -7.47 10.40 26.47
CA THR A 463 -7.05 9.57 25.33
C THR A 463 -5.64 9.04 25.51
N GLY A 464 -4.72 9.83 26.07
CA GLY A 464 -3.37 9.38 26.43
C GLY A 464 -3.36 8.27 27.48
N ALA A 465 -4.37 8.24 28.37
CA ALA A 465 -4.53 7.19 29.38
C ALA A 465 -4.94 5.82 28.80
N LEU A 466 -5.32 5.74 27.52
CA LEU A 466 -5.56 4.47 26.82
C LEU A 466 -4.27 3.68 26.57
N ILE A 467 -3.11 4.34 26.59
CA ILE A 467 -1.80 3.72 26.43
C ILE A 467 -1.29 3.22 27.78
N TYR A 468 -0.99 1.92 27.86
CA TYR A 468 -0.40 1.34 29.06
C TYR A 468 1.03 1.83 29.29
N GLN A 469 1.47 1.79 30.55
CA GLN A 469 2.81 2.26 30.92
C GLN A 469 3.93 1.59 30.12
N ASN A 470 3.86 0.27 29.94
CA ASN A 470 4.88 -0.47 29.21
C ASN A 470 4.98 0.00 27.75
N ASP A 471 3.83 0.25 27.13
CA ASP A 471 3.76 0.75 25.75
C ASP A 471 4.24 2.19 25.65
N LEU A 472 3.93 3.04 26.65
CA LEU A 472 4.44 4.39 26.74
C LEU A 472 5.99 4.40 26.83
N ASP A 473 6.57 3.51 27.63
CA ASP A 473 8.02 3.35 27.70
C ASP A 473 8.61 2.86 26.36
N VAL A 474 7.88 2.03 25.60
CA VAL A 474 8.30 1.65 24.24
C VAL A 474 8.30 2.86 23.31
N ILE A 475 7.23 3.67 23.29
CA ILE A 475 7.12 4.89 22.48
C ILE A 475 8.27 5.86 22.79
N ILE A 476 8.53 6.16 24.07
CA ILE A 476 9.63 7.04 24.49
C ILE A 476 10.99 6.47 24.05
N GLY A 477 11.19 5.15 24.20
CA GLY A 477 12.41 4.48 23.74
C GLY A 477 12.64 4.62 22.23
N VAL A 478 11.58 4.49 21.42
CA VAL A 478 11.64 4.69 19.97
C VAL A 478 11.96 6.14 19.63
N ILE A 479 11.31 7.12 20.29
CA ILE A 479 11.61 8.56 20.10
C ILE A 479 13.09 8.83 20.38
N ASN A 480 13.61 8.37 21.52
CA ASN A 480 15.01 8.56 21.93
C ASN A 480 16.00 7.94 20.92
N ARG A 481 15.71 6.73 20.43
CA ARG A 481 16.51 6.09 19.39
C ARG A 481 16.51 6.92 18.09
N ARG A 482 15.34 7.35 17.61
CA ARG A 482 15.22 8.14 16.37
C ARG A 482 15.91 9.49 16.45
N ILE A 483 15.80 10.18 17.58
CA ILE A 483 16.50 11.46 17.81
C ILE A 483 18.02 11.27 17.79
N ARG A 484 18.53 10.17 18.37
CA ARG A 484 19.96 9.86 18.41
C ARG A 484 20.51 9.49 17.04
N ASP A 485 19.80 8.64 16.31
CA ASP A 485 20.26 8.08 15.04
C ASP A 485 20.19 9.11 13.90
N GLU A 486 19.17 9.98 13.89
CA GLU A 486 18.94 10.96 12.81
C GLU A 486 18.62 12.39 13.33
N PRO A 487 19.55 13.07 14.01
CA PRO A 487 19.30 14.37 14.65
C PRO A 487 19.06 15.54 13.67
N ASN A 488 19.29 15.34 12.36
CA ASN A 488 19.03 16.34 11.32
C ASN A 488 17.87 15.93 10.39
N SER A 489 17.06 14.95 10.79
CA SER A 489 15.92 14.45 10.02
C SER A 489 14.80 15.50 9.90
N GLU A 490 14.12 15.54 8.75
CA GLU A 490 12.89 16.33 8.56
C GLU A 490 11.78 15.92 9.55
N HIS A 491 11.88 14.72 10.15
CA HIS A 491 10.93 14.20 11.12
C HIS A 491 11.19 14.68 12.57
N LEU A 492 12.37 15.25 12.87
CA LEU A 492 12.73 15.66 14.22
C LEU A 492 11.72 16.63 14.89
N PRO A 493 11.21 17.68 14.22
CA PRO A 493 10.22 18.58 14.82
C PRO A 493 8.95 17.84 15.27
N HIS A 494 8.54 16.80 14.54
CA HIS A 494 7.33 16.03 14.82
C HIS A 494 7.54 15.08 16.00
N LEU A 495 8.71 14.45 16.11
CA LEU A 495 9.07 13.62 17.26
C LEU A 495 9.18 14.44 18.55
N LEU A 496 9.76 15.64 18.47
CA LEU A 496 9.83 16.56 19.61
C LEU A 496 8.45 17.09 20.02
N LEU A 497 7.55 17.32 19.05
CA LEU A 497 6.16 17.67 19.34
C LEU A 497 5.46 16.53 20.08
N LEU A 498 5.56 15.31 19.58
CA LEU A 498 5.01 14.11 20.22
C LEU A 498 5.53 13.96 21.67
N LEU A 499 6.84 14.13 21.87
CA LEU A 499 7.44 14.05 23.19
C LEU A 499 6.88 15.10 24.16
N ASN A 500 6.73 16.36 23.72
CA ASN A 500 6.12 17.40 24.53
C ASN A 500 4.69 17.04 24.96
N LEU A 501 3.88 16.51 24.03
CA LEU A 501 2.49 16.14 24.32
C LEU A 501 2.42 14.99 25.33
N ILE A 502 3.30 14.00 25.18
CA ILE A 502 3.49 12.93 26.16
C ILE A 502 3.85 13.53 27.52
N CYS A 503 4.79 14.48 27.59
CA CYS A 503 5.17 15.15 28.84
C CYS A 503 4.05 15.95 29.51
N ILE A 504 3.15 16.55 28.73
CA ILE A 504 2.03 17.35 29.27
C ILE A 504 0.87 16.46 29.71
N ASN A 505 0.47 15.51 28.85
CA ASN A 505 -0.82 14.84 28.96
C ASN A 505 -0.73 13.38 29.39
N ALA A 506 0.44 12.75 29.30
CA ALA A 506 0.64 11.42 29.89
C ALA A 506 1.13 11.58 31.35
N ASN A 507 0.72 10.66 32.22
CA ASN A 507 1.18 10.66 33.61
C ASN A 507 2.61 10.11 33.74
N ILE A 508 3.59 10.92 33.30
CA ILE A 508 5.02 10.62 33.39
C ILE A 508 5.51 10.76 34.85
N ALA A 509 4.85 11.60 35.64
CA ALA A 509 5.31 12.03 36.97
C ALA A 509 5.35 10.95 38.05
N ASN A 510 4.63 9.84 37.88
CA ASN A 510 4.63 8.80 38.89
C ASN A 510 5.85 7.86 38.81
N LYS A 511 6.70 7.92 37.78
CA LYS A 511 7.69 6.85 37.54
C LYS A 511 8.98 7.35 36.89
N SER A 512 10.06 7.30 37.66
CA SER A 512 11.45 7.42 37.21
C SER A 512 11.85 6.23 36.30
N SER A 513 11.27 6.12 35.09
CA SER A 513 11.75 5.13 34.13
C SER A 513 13.10 5.59 33.56
N LEU A 514 14.08 4.68 33.45
CA LEU A 514 15.43 4.96 32.93
C LEU A 514 15.39 5.73 31.61
N LYS A 515 14.41 5.44 30.76
CA LYS A 515 14.25 6.06 29.44
C LYS A 515 13.95 7.56 29.49
N ILE A 516 13.23 8.04 30.52
CA ILE A 516 12.94 9.47 30.68
C ILE A 516 14.22 10.23 31.09
N ASN A 517 15.05 9.61 31.92
CA ASN A 517 16.36 10.18 32.27
C ASN A 517 17.28 10.24 31.04
N ASP A 518 17.33 9.17 30.23
CA ASP A 518 18.07 9.16 28.96
C ASP A 518 17.60 10.28 28.02
N THR A 519 16.30 10.59 28.04
CA THR A 519 15.71 11.67 27.23
C THR A 519 16.33 13.03 27.57
N MET A 520 16.59 13.30 28.86
CA MET A 520 17.22 14.56 29.28
C MET A 520 18.63 14.73 28.72
N GLU A 521 19.42 13.65 28.73
CA GLU A 521 20.77 13.64 28.15
C GLU A 521 20.74 13.83 26.64
N ILE A 522 19.76 13.23 25.94
CA ILE A 522 19.59 13.35 24.49
C ILE A 522 19.16 14.76 24.09
N LEU A 523 18.31 15.44 24.87
CA LEU A 523 17.81 16.79 24.57
C LEU A 523 18.83 17.91 24.83
N ALA A 524 19.77 17.70 25.76
CA ALA A 524 20.78 18.69 26.13
C ALA A 524 21.63 19.20 24.93
N PRO A 525 22.23 18.34 24.07
CA PRO A 525 22.99 18.80 22.91
C PRO A 525 22.12 19.49 21.85
N LEU A 526 20.86 19.07 21.68
CA LEU A 526 19.94 19.65 20.68
C LEU A 526 19.54 21.09 21.01
N SER A 527 19.52 21.44 22.30
CA SER A 527 19.26 22.81 22.76
C SER A 527 20.39 23.79 22.37
N GLN A 528 21.60 23.26 22.13
CA GLN A 528 22.79 24.04 21.76
C GLN A 528 23.18 23.90 20.28
N ALA A 529 22.65 22.91 19.56
CA ALA A 529 22.96 22.62 18.17
C ALA A 529 22.44 23.71 17.19
N SER A 530 23.01 23.77 15.98
CA SER A 530 22.56 24.65 14.89
C SER A 530 21.30 24.11 14.18
N LEU A 531 20.23 23.86 14.95
CA LEU A 531 18.93 23.39 14.46
C LEU A 531 17.97 24.54 14.13
N SER A 532 16.86 24.21 13.45
CA SER A 532 15.78 25.17 13.19
C SER A 532 15.23 25.77 14.50
N PRO A 533 14.73 27.02 14.47
CA PRO A 533 14.16 27.66 15.66
C PRO A 533 13.07 26.83 16.34
N ARG A 534 12.20 26.20 15.54
CA ARG A 534 11.11 25.34 16.04
C ARG A 534 11.65 24.11 16.78
N CYS A 535 12.67 23.43 16.25
CA CYS A 535 13.29 22.29 16.93
C CYS A 535 13.88 22.71 18.28
N LYS A 536 14.57 23.86 18.34
CA LYS A 536 15.14 24.39 19.58
C LYS A 536 14.05 24.67 20.61
N THR A 537 12.99 25.37 20.22
CA THR A 537 11.86 25.67 21.11
C THR A 537 11.23 24.40 21.66
N LEU A 538 10.97 23.41 20.81
CA LEU A 538 10.35 22.14 21.24
C LEU A 538 11.28 21.31 22.12
N ALA A 539 12.60 21.28 21.83
CA ALA A 539 13.57 20.57 22.66
C ALA A 539 13.73 21.21 24.04
N ILE A 540 13.78 22.54 24.10
CA ILE A 540 13.85 23.30 25.37
C ILE A 540 12.58 23.09 26.18
N ALA A 541 11.40 23.16 25.56
CA ALA A 541 10.12 22.94 26.23
C ALA A 541 10.05 21.53 26.84
N ALA A 542 10.42 20.50 26.09
CA ALA A 542 10.42 19.12 26.57
C ALA A 542 11.40 18.93 27.73
N HIS A 543 12.62 19.48 27.59
CA HIS A 543 13.65 19.42 28.62
C HIS A 543 13.19 20.12 29.93
N GLN A 544 12.54 21.27 29.83
CA GLN A 544 11.98 21.99 30.99
C GLN A 544 10.85 21.21 31.66
N GLN A 545 9.93 20.64 30.88
CA GLN A 545 8.83 19.83 31.40
C GLN A 545 9.33 18.58 32.12
N ILE A 546 10.23 17.82 31.49
CA ILE A 546 10.82 16.63 32.12
C ILE A 546 11.57 17.01 33.40
N LYS A 547 12.35 18.10 33.38
CA LYS A 547 13.02 18.61 34.59
C LYS A 547 12.03 18.96 35.70
N SER A 548 10.91 19.62 35.38
CA SER A 548 9.88 19.97 36.37
C SER A 548 9.26 18.72 37.00
N VAL A 549 9.12 17.65 36.21
CA VAL A 549 8.57 16.37 36.66
C VAL A 549 9.57 15.61 37.53
N ILE A 550 10.85 15.54 37.14
CA ILE A 550 11.91 14.83 37.90
C ILE A 550 12.27 15.59 39.20
N CYS A 551 12.31 16.92 39.16
CA CYS A 551 12.72 17.75 40.28
C CYS A 551 11.57 18.16 41.21
N SER A 552 10.33 17.70 40.98
CA SER A 552 9.20 18.03 41.86
C SER A 552 9.38 17.33 43.22
N PRO A 553 9.50 18.08 44.33
CA PRO A 553 9.85 17.50 45.64
C PRO A 553 8.72 16.75 46.35
N ASP A 554 7.54 16.60 45.75
CA ASP A 554 6.37 16.00 46.40
C ASP A 554 5.80 14.80 45.63
N LYS A 555 6.08 13.61 46.16
CA LYS A 555 5.15 12.45 46.28
C LYS A 555 5.84 11.31 47.04
N LYS A 556 6.19 11.58 48.30
CA LYS A 556 6.14 10.55 49.35
C LYS A 556 4.71 10.55 49.86
N TYR A 557 3.86 9.62 49.40
CA TYR A 557 2.76 9.03 50.20
C TYR A 557 2.28 7.76 49.51
#